data_AF-A0AAE1XSB1-F1
#
_entry.id   AF-A0AAE1XSB1-F1
#
_cell.length_a   1.000
_cell.length_b   1.000
_cell.length_c   1.000
_cell.angle_alpha   90.00
_cell.angle_beta   90.00
_cell.angle_gamma   90.00
#
_symmetry.space_group_name_H-M   'P 1'
#
loop_
_entity.id
_entity.type
_entity.pdbx_description
1 polymer ?
#
loop_
_entity_poly.entity_id
_entity_poly.type
_entity_poly.pdbx_seq_one_letter_code
_entity_poly.pdbx_strand_id
1 'polypeptide(L)'
;MMGHHLQELAWELGKSQQPFLWVVRPDVVRGESAALPEEFLEDSKARGLLQMNYRYSCTKWGIGMEINHDVKRNEVAELVKEMMEGKKGKKMRMKAQEWKKIAEAATDIGRMSYVNIDKFIKKGLRFED
;
A
#
# COMPACT_ATOMS: atom_id res chain seq x y z
N MET A 1 -4.42 -14.47 8.69
CA MET A 1 -5.34 -14.96 7.63
C MET A 1 -5.59 -16.43 7.88
N MET A 2 -6.83 -16.91 7.98
CA MET A 2 -7.07 -18.37 8.14
C MET A 2 -6.62 -19.12 6.87
N GLY A 3 -6.10 -20.35 7.03
CA GLY A 3 -5.58 -21.14 5.90
C GLY A 3 -6.59 -21.36 4.75
N HIS A 4 -7.89 -21.37 5.05
CA HIS A 4 -8.96 -21.43 4.06
C HIS A 4 -9.01 -20.17 3.15
N HIS A 5 -8.89 -18.98 3.73
CA HIS A 5 -8.89 -17.73 2.95
C HIS A 5 -7.68 -17.61 2.02
N LEU A 6 -6.54 -18.21 2.39
CA LEU A 6 -5.36 -18.24 1.53
C LEU A 6 -5.60 -19.09 0.28
N GLN A 7 -6.21 -20.27 0.45
CA GLN A 7 -6.53 -21.16 -0.67
C GLN A 7 -7.56 -20.52 -1.61
N GLU A 8 -8.57 -19.85 -1.06
CA GLU A 8 -9.56 -19.13 -1.87
C GLU A 8 -8.93 -17.97 -2.63
N LEU A 9 -8.08 -17.17 -1.99
CA LEU A 9 -7.35 -16.09 -2.66
C LEU A 9 -6.46 -16.63 -3.79
N ALA A 10 -5.77 -17.75 -3.57
CA ALA A 10 -4.95 -18.40 -4.59
C ALA A 10 -5.78 -18.83 -5.82
N TRP A 11 -6.94 -19.43 -5.57
CA TRP A 11 -7.85 -19.88 -6.62
C TRP A 11 -8.41 -18.71 -7.43
N GLU A 12 -8.81 -17.63 -6.76
CA GLU A 12 -9.36 -16.44 -7.41
C GLU A 12 -8.29 -15.66 -8.21
N LEU A 13 -7.06 -15.57 -7.70
CA LEU A 13 -5.94 -15.01 -8.47
C LEU A 13 -5.70 -15.81 -9.76
N GLY A 14 -5.73 -17.15 -9.68
CA GLY A 14 -5.60 -18.02 -10.84
C GLY A 14 -6.70 -17.80 -11.89
N LYS A 15 -7.95 -17.60 -11.45
CA LYS A 15 -9.08 -17.30 -12.35
C LYS A 15 -8.96 -15.98 -13.09
N SER A 16 -8.26 -14.99 -12.53
CA SER A 16 -8.16 -13.65 -13.15
C SER A 16 -7.47 -13.67 -14.52
N GLN A 17 -6.67 -14.70 -14.80
CA GLN A 17 -5.83 -14.83 -16.01
C GLN A 17 -4.86 -13.65 -16.23
N GLN A 18 -4.64 -12.82 -15.19
CA GLN A 18 -3.70 -11.72 -15.24
C GLN A 18 -2.31 -12.18 -14.77
N PRO A 19 -1.21 -11.63 -15.32
CA PRO A 19 0.12 -11.84 -14.75
C PRO A 19 0.20 -11.28 -13.33
N PHE A 20 0.68 -12.06 -12.37
CA PHE A 20 0.83 -11.62 -10.98
C PHE A 20 2.12 -12.15 -10.35
N LEU A 21 2.65 -11.40 -9.37
CA LEU A 21 3.66 -11.85 -8.42
C LEU A 21 3.04 -11.81 -7.03
N TRP A 22 2.96 -12.94 -6.35
CA TRP A 22 2.37 -13.02 -5.01
C TRP A 22 3.43 -13.38 -3.96
N VAL A 23 3.72 -12.44 -3.07
CA VAL A 23 4.59 -12.67 -1.91
C VAL A 23 3.77 -13.25 -0.77
N VAL A 24 3.93 -14.54 -0.51
CA VAL A 24 3.28 -15.23 0.61
C VAL A 24 4.19 -15.15 1.83
N ARG A 25 3.64 -14.69 2.96
CA ARG A 25 4.33 -14.54 4.25
C ARG A 25 3.84 -15.58 5.25
N PRO A 26 4.54 -16.73 5.41
CA PRO A 26 4.05 -17.86 6.21
C PRO A 26 3.78 -17.52 7.68
N ASP A 27 4.52 -16.54 8.21
CA ASP A 27 4.40 -15.96 9.55
C ASP A 27 3.03 -15.32 9.82
N VAL A 28 2.40 -14.74 8.79
CA VAL A 28 1.08 -14.09 8.89
C VAL A 28 -0.08 -15.06 8.54
N VAL A 29 0.26 -16.17 7.88
CA VAL A 29 -0.67 -17.20 7.40
C VAL A 29 -1.04 -18.22 8.49
N ARG A 30 -0.20 -18.41 9.52
CA ARG A 30 -0.49 -19.34 10.63
C ARG A 30 -1.51 -18.84 11.66
N GLY A 31 -2.10 -17.66 11.45
CA GLY A 31 -3.24 -17.20 12.23
C GLY A 31 -2.92 -16.41 13.49
N GLU A 32 -1.65 -16.23 13.86
CA GLU A 32 -1.25 -15.21 14.83
C GLU A 32 -1.01 -13.87 14.12
N SER A 33 -2.00 -13.43 13.33
CA SER A 33 -2.09 -11.99 13.10
C SER A 33 -2.63 -11.44 14.42
N ALA A 34 -1.76 -10.88 15.26
CA ALA A 34 -2.22 -10.12 16.42
C ALA A 34 -3.22 -9.09 15.91
N ALA A 35 -4.52 -9.37 16.08
CA ALA A 35 -5.56 -8.43 15.77
C ALA A 35 -5.37 -7.30 16.78
N LEU A 36 -4.84 -6.19 16.29
CA LEU A 36 -4.68 -5.01 17.13
C LEU A 36 -6.08 -4.61 17.61
N PRO A 37 -6.27 -4.35 18.91
CA PRO A 37 -7.56 -3.97 19.45
C PRO A 37 -8.18 -2.81 18.67
N GLU A 38 -9.49 -2.81 18.46
CA GLU A 38 -10.22 -1.74 17.76
C GLU A 38 -9.89 -0.36 18.36
N GLU A 39 -9.82 -0.26 19.69
CA GLU A 39 -9.41 0.96 20.41
C GLU A 39 -7.99 1.41 20.05
N PHE A 40 -7.04 0.48 19.90
CA PHE A 40 -5.68 0.79 19.46
C PHE A 40 -5.67 1.32 18.03
N LEU A 41 -6.52 0.80 17.16
CA LEU A 41 -6.64 1.24 15.78
C LEU A 41 -7.23 2.65 15.69
N GLU A 42 -8.28 2.95 16.45
CA GLU A 42 -8.84 4.32 16.56
C GLU A 42 -7.83 5.32 17.14
N ASP A 43 -7.16 4.97 18.24
CA ASP A 43 -6.18 5.84 18.92
C ASP A 43 -4.88 6.04 18.14
N SER A 44 -4.55 5.09 17.27
CA SER A 44 -3.40 5.16 16.37
C SER A 44 -3.77 5.74 15.00
N LYS A 45 -5.03 6.02 14.67
CA LYS A 45 -5.37 6.72 13.40
C LYS A 45 -4.72 8.09 13.26
N ALA A 46 -4.34 8.74 14.36
CA ALA A 46 -3.61 10.00 14.36
C ALA A 46 -2.08 9.85 14.54
N ARG A 47 -1.58 8.63 14.86
CA ARG A 47 -0.20 8.41 15.36
C ARG A 47 0.54 7.18 14.79
N GLY A 48 -0.16 6.19 14.24
CA GLY A 48 0.36 4.90 13.77
C GLY A 48 0.23 4.68 12.26
N LEU A 49 1.35 4.36 11.61
CA LEU A 49 1.49 4.37 10.14
C LEU A 49 0.82 3.21 9.39
N LEU A 50 0.51 2.07 10.04
CA LEU A 50 0.14 0.83 9.34
C LEU A 50 -1.27 0.86 8.71
N GLN A 51 -2.32 1.14 9.49
CA GLN A 51 -3.67 1.32 8.94
C GLN A 51 -3.81 2.62 8.14
N MET A 52 -3.06 3.67 8.55
CA MET A 52 -3.05 4.93 7.83
C MET A 52 -2.60 4.71 6.39
N ASN A 53 -1.52 3.97 6.12
CA ASN A 53 -1.00 3.79 4.77
C ASN A 53 -2.01 3.18 3.79
N TYR A 54 -2.77 2.15 4.20
CA TYR A 54 -3.80 1.55 3.36
C TYR A 54 -4.94 2.54 3.06
N ARG A 55 -5.49 3.16 4.10
CA ARG A 55 -6.60 4.11 3.97
C ARG A 55 -6.19 5.36 3.21
N TYR A 56 -4.98 5.87 3.43
CA TYR A 56 -4.43 7.03 2.69
C TYR A 56 -4.20 6.68 1.23
N SER A 57 -3.64 5.49 0.94
CA SER A 57 -3.41 5.04 -0.44
C SER A 57 -4.72 4.94 -1.22
N CYS A 58 -5.78 4.40 -0.62
CA CYS A 58 -7.09 4.26 -1.27
C CYS A 58 -7.86 5.58 -1.35
N THR A 59 -7.96 6.34 -0.25
CA THR A 59 -8.86 7.51 -0.15
C THR A 59 -8.21 8.86 -0.47
N LYS A 60 -6.93 9.03 -0.18
CA LYS A 60 -6.22 10.32 -0.34
C LYS A 60 -5.36 10.34 -1.60
N TRP A 61 -4.49 9.36 -1.76
CA TRP A 61 -3.64 9.24 -2.95
C TRP A 61 -4.43 8.69 -4.14
N GLY A 62 -5.47 7.88 -3.88
CA GLY A 62 -6.34 7.32 -4.92
C GLY A 62 -5.60 6.36 -5.84
N ILE A 63 -4.67 5.60 -5.28
CA ILE A 63 -3.81 4.65 -6.00
C ILE A 63 -4.09 3.19 -5.65
N GLY A 64 -5.03 2.92 -4.73
CA GLY A 64 -5.37 1.58 -4.23
C GLY A 64 -6.84 1.23 -4.41
N MET A 65 -7.11 -0.08 -4.50
CA MET A 65 -8.45 -0.68 -4.39
C MET A 65 -8.54 -1.51 -3.13
N GLU A 66 -9.70 -1.42 -2.48
CA GLU A 66 -10.07 -2.21 -1.32
C GLU A 66 -10.73 -3.52 -1.78
N ILE A 67 -10.32 -4.62 -1.15
CA ILE A 67 -11.05 -5.88 -1.19
C ILE A 67 -11.94 -5.89 0.04
N ASN A 68 -13.26 -5.96 -0.17
CA ASN A 68 -14.24 -5.97 0.92
C ASN A 68 -13.97 -7.16 1.87
N HIS A 69 -14.24 -7.03 3.16
CA HIS A 69 -14.00 -8.10 4.14
C HIS A 69 -15.02 -9.26 4.02
N ASP A 70 -16.20 -9.01 3.45
CA ASP A 70 -17.25 -10.00 3.20
C ASP A 70 -17.15 -10.65 1.80
N VAL A 71 -15.91 -10.92 1.33
CA VAL A 71 -15.65 -11.39 -0.04
C VAL A 71 -16.54 -12.58 -0.39
N LYS A 72 -17.42 -12.40 -1.37
CA LYS A 72 -18.10 -13.51 -2.03
C LYS A 72 -17.16 -14.14 -3.07
N ARG A 73 -17.26 -15.46 -3.27
CA ARG A 73 -16.52 -16.17 -4.35
C ARG A 73 -16.70 -15.42 -5.68
N ASN A 74 -15.60 -15.23 -6.43
CA ASN A 74 -15.47 -14.46 -7.69
C ASN A 74 -15.17 -12.95 -7.59
N GLU A 75 -15.28 -12.28 -6.43
CA GLU A 75 -15.05 -10.82 -6.37
C GLU A 75 -13.57 -10.43 -6.56
N VAL A 76 -12.63 -11.25 -6.09
CA VAL A 76 -11.20 -10.95 -6.21
C VAL A 76 -10.75 -11.00 -7.66
N ALA A 77 -11.19 -12.00 -8.44
CA ALA A 77 -10.82 -12.11 -9.84
C ALA A 77 -11.28 -10.89 -10.65
N GLU A 78 -12.53 -10.43 -10.42
CA GLU A 78 -13.08 -9.23 -11.07
C GLU A 78 -12.37 -7.95 -10.61
N LEU A 79 -12.04 -7.82 -9.33
CA LEU A 79 -11.26 -6.69 -8.82
C LEU A 79 -9.86 -6.63 -9.44
N VAL A 80 -9.18 -7.76 -9.55
CA VAL A 80 -7.87 -7.86 -10.21
C VAL A 80 -7.99 -7.45 -11.68
N LYS A 81 -9.03 -7.93 -12.37
CA LYS A 81 -9.27 -7.57 -13.77
C LYS A 81 -9.56 -6.08 -13.95
N GLU A 82 -10.40 -5.48 -13.11
CA GLU A 82 -10.68 -4.03 -13.12
C GLU A 82 -9.43 -3.20 -12.76
N MET A 83 -8.56 -3.71 -11.90
CA MET A 83 -7.30 -3.05 -11.58
C MET A 83 -6.30 -3.09 -12.75
N MET A 84 -6.25 -4.20 -13.48
CA MET A 84 -5.25 -4.40 -14.54
C MET A 84 -5.67 -3.78 -15.88
N GLU A 85 -6.93 -3.95 -16.27
CA GLU A 85 -7.45 -3.60 -17.60
C GLU A 85 -8.52 -2.50 -17.56
N GLY A 86 -9.20 -2.39 -16.41
CA GLY A 86 -10.37 -1.55 -16.20
C GLY A 86 -10.09 -0.05 -16.16
N LYS A 87 -11.17 0.73 -16.23
CA LYS A 87 -11.11 2.20 -16.25
C LYS A 87 -10.61 2.74 -14.91
N LYS A 88 -11.02 2.13 -13.80
CA LYS A 88 -10.58 2.52 -12.46
C LYS A 88 -9.10 2.20 -12.27
N GLY A 89 -8.63 1.02 -12.70
CA GLY A 89 -7.22 0.65 -12.78
C GLY A 89 -6.36 1.68 -13.50
N LYS A 90 -6.76 2.06 -14.72
CA LYS A 90 -6.07 3.08 -15.53
C LYS A 90 -6.00 4.44 -14.82
N LYS A 91 -7.09 4.89 -14.19
CA LYS A 91 -7.10 6.15 -13.42
C LYS A 91 -6.11 6.12 -12.25
N MET A 92 -6.07 5.02 -11.49
CA MET A 92 -5.12 4.88 -10.38
C MET A 92 -3.68 4.86 -10.87
N ARG A 93 -3.40 4.19 -12.00
CA ARG A 93 -2.05 4.14 -12.60
C ARG A 93 -1.56 5.54 -13.01
N MET A 94 -2.43 6.38 -13.57
CA MET A 94 -2.10 7.79 -13.88
C MET A 94 -1.76 8.58 -12.62
N LYS A 95 -2.56 8.46 -11.55
CA LYS A 95 -2.28 9.11 -10.26
C LYS A 95 -0.97 8.64 -9.64
N ALA A 96 -0.69 7.34 -9.70
CA ALA A 96 0.57 6.79 -9.20
C ALA A 96 1.78 7.36 -9.97
N GLN A 97 1.66 7.55 -11.29
CA GLN A 97 2.70 8.20 -12.10
C GLN A 97 2.90 9.67 -11.74
N GLU A 98 1.82 10.40 -11.40
CA GLU A 98 1.91 11.78 -10.91
C GLU A 98 2.65 11.84 -9.57
N TRP A 99 2.26 11.01 -8.61
CA TRP A 99 2.96 10.89 -7.32
C TRP A 99 4.44 10.51 -7.48
N LYS A 100 4.75 9.61 -8.42
CA LYS A 100 6.14 9.26 -8.75
C LYS A 100 6.94 10.49 -9.20
N LYS A 101 6.40 11.31 -10.11
CA LYS A 101 7.08 12.53 -10.58
C LYS A 101 7.31 13.53 -9.46
N ILE A 102 6.33 13.70 -8.56
CA ILE A 102 6.46 14.58 -7.38
C ILE A 102 7.56 14.06 -6.45
N ALA A 103 7.61 12.75 -6.20
CA ALA A 103 8.63 12.14 -5.36
C ALA A 103 10.03 12.32 -5.95
N GLU A 104 10.22 11.98 -7.23
CA GLU A 104 11.49 12.17 -7.95
C GLU A 104 11.95 13.64 -7.91
N ALA A 105 11.03 14.56 -8.18
CA ALA A 105 11.27 15.99 -8.08
C ALA A 105 11.71 16.41 -6.68
N ALA A 106 11.05 15.94 -5.63
CA ALA A 106 11.36 16.34 -4.26
C ALA A 106 12.75 15.87 -3.79
N THR A 107 13.21 14.72 -4.32
CA THR A 107 14.49 14.10 -3.97
C THR A 107 15.66 14.51 -4.87
N ASP A 108 15.40 15.27 -5.93
CA ASP A 108 16.44 15.75 -6.84
C ASP A 108 17.42 16.71 -6.15
N ILE A 109 18.65 16.81 -6.67
CA ILE A 109 19.75 17.54 -6.03
C ILE A 109 19.35 19.02 -5.91
N GLY A 110 19.48 19.57 -4.70
CA GLY A 110 19.12 20.96 -4.40
C GLY A 110 17.62 21.23 -4.19
N ARG A 111 16.74 20.21 -4.23
CA ARG A 111 15.31 20.35 -3.91
C ARG A 111 15.04 20.20 -2.41
N MET A 112 13.80 20.45 -2.01
CA MET A 112 13.43 20.64 -0.60
C MET A 112 13.81 19.46 0.30
N SER A 113 13.61 18.21 -0.13
CA SER A 113 13.99 17.04 0.68
C SER A 113 15.51 16.92 0.81
N TYR A 114 16.25 17.19 -0.28
CA TYR A 114 17.70 17.22 -0.29
C TYR A 114 18.24 18.32 0.65
N VAL A 115 17.72 19.55 0.53
CA VAL A 115 18.11 20.70 1.37
C VAL A 115 17.78 20.46 2.84
N ASN A 116 16.64 19.85 3.14
CA ASN A 116 16.26 19.53 4.51
C ASN A 116 17.20 18.50 5.15
N ILE A 117 17.57 17.45 4.40
CA ILE A 117 18.53 16.44 4.87
C ILE A 117 19.94 17.03 4.99
N ASP A 118 20.40 17.80 4.01
CA ASP A 118 21.70 18.48 4.04
C ASP A 118 21.80 19.44 5.24
N LYS A 119 20.75 20.22 5.50
CA LYS A 119 20.65 21.09 6.68
C LYS A 119 20.65 20.29 7.99
N PHE A 120 19.97 19.15 8.02
CA PHE A 120 19.97 18.26 9.19
C PHE A 120 21.38 17.71 9.45
N ILE A 121 22.08 17.23 8.42
CA ILE A 121 23.45 16.71 8.54
C ILE A 121 24.40 17.81 9.03
N LYS A 122 24.40 18.97 8.38
CA LYS A 122 25.27 20.10 8.74
C LYS A 122 25.06 20.58 10.19
N LYS A 123 23.79 20.71 10.62
CA LYS A 123 23.48 21.21 11.97
C LYS A 123 23.55 20.13 13.05
N GLY A 124 23.16 18.90 12.73
CA GLY A 124 23.05 17.79 13.69
C GLY A 124 24.37 17.08 13.95
N LEU A 125 25.25 17.01 12.95
CA LEU A 125 26.53 16.29 13.05
C LEU A 125 27.74 17.20 13.24
N ARG A 126 27.55 18.53 13.33
CA ARG A 126 28.63 19.53 13.52
C ARG A 126 29.82 19.35 12.57
N PHE A 127 29.56 19.01 11.31
CA PHE A 127 30.57 19.22 10.27
C PHE A 127 30.51 20.71 9.92
N GLU A 128 31.29 21.49 10.66
CA GLU A 128 31.71 22.83 10.28
C GLU A 128 33.02 22.68 9.49
N ASP A 129 33.06 23.22 8.26
CA ASP A 129 34.32 23.50 7.56
C ASP A 129 34.97 24.76 8.18
#